data_AF-A0AA37WEC1-F1
#
_entry.id   AF-A0AA37WEC1-F1
#
_cell.length_a   1.000
_cell.length_b   1.000
_cell.length_c   1.000
_cell.angle_alpha   90.00
_cell.angle_beta   90.00
_cell.angle_gamma   90.00
#
_symmetry.space_group_name_H-M   'P 1'
#
loop_
_entity.id
_entity.type
_entity.pdbx_description
1 polymer ?
#
loop_
_entity_poly.entity_id
_entity_poly.type
_entity_poly.pdbx_seq_one_letter_code
_entity_poly.pdbx_strand_id
1 'polypeptide(L)'
;MKKRKYEVDDAKKVNSMAAAENFEATESMQPPSFFATAQQVETQAGVTQDQLVQDTSGQAENQMEEQSEAPSNYATIKPNRLFGAMRAGHEYFKAVSSFQNVEINGSKAYGDAGCLSAPNIEPLIFGELSGEMVTYENREMAKAVSKVTAYYLDQWRAGFHIPGLNWYPLFNYFPGPVAPPMPNIPTPLAICPSFGEFLLTKKQMMIQDIMNALPSKMRNDINSTTVSSYCNVTVDYYNQWLNTDYLTNMVGYGPIPGFKPPFSYGGQVRGGRLLPKFGVLN
;
A
#
# COMPACT_ATOMS: atom_id res chain seq x y z
N MET A 1 -53.96 -43.09 -36.18
CA MET A 1 -54.31 -43.54 -34.81
C MET A 1 -53.88 -44.99 -34.61
N LYS A 2 -52.78 -45.23 -33.87
CA LYS A 2 -52.44 -46.53 -33.28
C LYS A 2 -51.62 -46.26 -32.02
N LYS A 3 -52.20 -46.59 -30.86
CA LYS A 3 -51.63 -46.44 -29.51
C LYS A 3 -50.71 -47.62 -29.22
N ARG A 4 -49.58 -47.41 -28.54
CA ARG A 4 -48.95 -48.42 -27.66
C ARG A 4 -48.53 -47.76 -26.35
N LYS A 5 -49.02 -48.39 -25.27
CA LYS A 5 -48.69 -48.19 -23.85
C LYS A 5 -47.47 -49.02 -23.48
N TYR A 6 -46.71 -48.58 -22.48
CA TYR A 6 -45.98 -49.33 -21.43
C TYR A 6 -45.60 -48.24 -20.39
N GLU A 7 -46.20 -48.10 -19.19
CA GLU A 7 -46.19 -48.97 -17.98
C GLU A 7 -44.74 -49.20 -17.52
N VAL A 8 -44.16 -48.31 -16.69
CA VAL A 8 -44.18 -48.23 -15.21
C VAL A 8 -43.72 -49.52 -14.55
N ASP A 9 -42.54 -49.48 -13.91
CA ASP A 9 -42.35 -50.19 -12.66
C ASP A 9 -41.33 -49.48 -11.74
N ASP A 10 -41.71 -49.51 -10.47
CA ASP A 10 -41.12 -48.93 -9.28
C ASP A 10 -39.88 -49.70 -8.79
N ALA A 11 -39.02 -49.00 -8.04
CA ALA A 11 -38.75 -49.31 -6.62
C ALA A 11 -37.28 -49.13 -6.20
N LYS A 12 -37.11 -48.16 -5.30
CA LYS A 12 -36.41 -48.26 -4.00
C LYS A 12 -35.01 -48.90 -3.96
N LYS A 13 -34.02 -48.12 -3.49
CA LYS A 13 -33.41 -48.41 -2.18
C LYS A 13 -32.66 -47.20 -1.58
N VAL A 14 -32.98 -47.01 -0.31
CA VAL A 14 -32.39 -46.11 0.69
C VAL A 14 -31.28 -46.86 1.42
N ASN A 15 -30.19 -46.17 1.77
CA ASN A 15 -29.25 -46.43 2.89
C ASN A 15 -28.41 -45.13 2.99
N SER A 16 -28.43 -44.26 4.00
CA SER A 16 -28.37 -44.33 5.47
C SER A 16 -27.01 -44.77 6.06
N MET A 17 -26.50 -43.92 6.97
CA MET A 17 -25.40 -44.09 7.95
C MET A 17 -23.97 -43.84 7.41
N ALA A 18 -23.24 -42.79 7.81
CA ALA A 18 -22.75 -42.34 9.13
C ALA A 18 -21.52 -43.13 9.63
N ALA A 19 -20.37 -42.46 9.75
CA ALA A 19 -19.48 -42.44 10.92
C ALA A 19 -18.12 -41.82 10.55
N ALA A 20 -17.67 -40.93 11.44
CA ALA A 20 -16.32 -40.37 11.49
C ALA A 20 -15.31 -41.43 11.97
N GLU A 21 -14.03 -41.24 11.68
CA GLU A 21 -12.93 -41.35 12.64
C GLU A 21 -11.55 -41.04 12.01
N ASN A 22 -10.80 -40.22 12.74
CA ASN A 22 -9.34 -40.24 12.94
C ASN A 22 -8.38 -39.99 11.76
N PHE A 23 -7.78 -38.80 11.74
CA PHE A 23 -6.36 -38.66 11.41
C PHE A 23 -5.73 -37.56 12.28
N GLU A 24 -5.15 -37.98 13.42
CA GLU A 24 -4.06 -37.29 14.07
C GLU A 24 -2.76 -37.66 13.34
N ALA A 25 -2.01 -36.66 12.90
CA ALA A 25 -0.55 -36.75 12.77
C ALA A 25 0.03 -35.33 12.83
N THR A 26 0.54 -35.03 14.00
CA THR A 26 1.58 -34.04 14.30
C THR A 26 2.68 -34.01 13.24
N GLU A 27 3.05 -32.82 12.76
CA GLU A 27 4.46 -32.51 12.52
C GLU A 27 4.70 -31.00 12.55
N SER A 28 5.55 -30.61 13.49
CA SER A 28 6.04 -29.27 13.75
C SER A 28 6.97 -28.79 12.63
N MET A 29 6.56 -27.79 11.86
CA MET A 29 7.49 -27.03 11.02
C MET A 29 8.13 -25.91 11.84
N GLN A 30 9.38 -26.14 12.27
CA GLN A 30 10.29 -25.08 12.69
C GLN A 30 10.67 -24.21 11.47
N PRO A 31 10.82 -22.90 11.63
CA PRO A 31 11.35 -22.03 10.58
C PRO A 31 12.87 -22.26 10.38
N PRO A 32 13.40 -22.14 9.16
CA PRO A 32 14.82 -22.29 8.89
C PRO A 32 15.63 -21.13 9.49
N SER A 33 16.61 -21.50 10.30
CA SER A 33 17.68 -20.64 10.81
C SER A 33 18.66 -20.30 9.68
N PHE A 34 18.73 -19.02 9.31
CA PHE A 34 19.78 -18.52 8.42
C PHE A 34 21.10 -18.40 9.20
N PHE A 35 22.00 -19.35 8.96
CA PHE A 35 23.40 -19.24 9.33
C PHE A 35 24.09 -18.19 8.45
N ALA A 36 24.60 -17.14 9.08
CA ALA A 36 25.58 -16.25 8.48
C ALA A 36 26.93 -16.99 8.40
N THR A 37 27.39 -17.29 7.19
CA THR A 37 28.75 -17.77 6.94
C THR A 37 29.71 -16.60 7.06
N ALA A 38 30.46 -16.56 8.16
CA ALA A 38 31.66 -15.76 8.27
C ALA A 38 32.75 -16.40 7.39
N GLN A 39 33.16 -15.71 6.32
CA GLN A 39 34.35 -16.06 5.56
C GLN A 39 35.57 -15.48 6.27
N GLN A 40 36.39 -16.37 6.82
CA GLN A 40 37.75 -16.10 7.24
C GLN A 40 38.62 -15.91 5.99
N VAL A 41 39.46 -14.87 6.00
CA VAL A 41 40.63 -14.78 5.12
C VAL A 41 41.86 -14.74 6.01
N GLU A 42 42.65 -15.81 5.93
CA GLU A 42 43.97 -15.95 6.54
C GLU A 42 45.04 -15.14 5.80
N THR A 43 45.79 -14.37 6.59
CA THR A 43 47.26 -14.22 6.65
C THR A 43 48.14 -14.39 5.41
N GLN A 44 49.01 -13.39 5.18
CA GLN A 44 50.48 -13.50 5.05
C GLN A 44 51.08 -12.07 5.12
N ALA A 45 51.79 -11.69 6.19
CA ALA A 45 53.22 -11.89 6.47
C ALA A 45 54.14 -10.84 5.83
N GLY A 46 54.82 -10.04 6.65
CA GLY A 46 56.16 -9.52 6.34
C GLY A 46 56.53 -8.11 6.84
N VAL A 47 57.41 -8.07 7.87
CA VAL A 47 58.62 -7.19 8.03
C VAL A 47 58.33 -5.67 8.16
N THR A 48 58.80 -4.86 9.14
CA THR A 48 60.01 -4.82 9.99
C THR A 48 59.74 -3.86 11.16
N GLN A 49 60.42 -4.05 12.30
CA GLN A 49 60.59 -3.01 13.33
C GLN A 49 61.42 -1.85 12.78
N ASP A 50 61.02 -0.61 13.06
CA ASP A 50 61.97 0.42 13.46
C ASP A 50 61.30 1.54 14.26
N GLN A 51 62.10 2.07 15.17
CA GLN A 51 61.80 2.99 16.25
C GLN A 51 61.32 4.37 15.76
N LEU A 52 60.48 5.06 16.55
CA LEU A 52 60.90 6.32 17.19
C LEU A 52 59.90 6.75 18.27
N VAL A 53 60.45 6.95 19.46
CA VAL A 53 59.86 7.68 20.59
C VAL A 53 59.81 9.15 20.22
N GLN A 54 58.66 9.81 20.38
CA GLN A 54 58.65 11.24 20.69
C GLN A 54 57.40 11.65 21.48
N ASP A 55 57.70 12.16 22.67
CA ASP A 55 56.87 13.00 23.52
C ASP A 55 56.03 14.00 22.74
N THR A 56 54.76 14.12 23.11
CA THR A 56 54.13 15.45 23.20
C THR A 56 53.07 15.44 24.29
N SER A 57 53.51 15.88 25.46
CA SER A 57 52.64 16.38 26.51
C SER A 57 52.10 17.76 26.10
N GLY A 58 50.83 18.01 26.43
CA GLY A 58 50.28 19.35 26.56
C GLY A 58 49.63 19.93 25.31
N GLN A 59 48.32 19.75 25.22
CA GLN A 59 47.39 20.84 24.90
C GLN A 59 45.98 20.44 25.32
N ALA A 60 45.68 20.75 26.58
CA ALA A 60 44.30 20.92 27.04
C ALA A 60 43.78 22.21 26.37
N GLU A 61 43.26 22.09 25.16
CA GLU A 61 42.46 23.15 24.56
C GLU A 61 41.04 23.05 25.11
N ASN A 62 40.71 24.07 25.91
CA ASN A 62 39.36 24.44 26.29
C ASN A 62 38.48 24.53 25.03
N GLN A 63 37.76 23.46 24.73
CA GLN A 63 36.52 23.56 23.98
C GLN A 63 35.50 24.20 24.92
N MET A 64 35.46 25.53 24.92
CA MET A 64 34.24 26.24 25.28
C MET A 64 33.16 25.67 24.36
N GLU A 65 32.25 24.89 24.94
CA GLU A 65 30.97 24.55 24.32
C GLU A 65 30.30 25.88 23.96
N GLU A 66 30.44 26.28 22.71
CA GLU A 66 29.59 27.28 22.09
C GLU A 66 28.19 26.67 22.11
N GLN A 67 27.44 26.98 23.18
CA GLN A 67 26.01 26.73 23.25
C GLN A 67 25.38 27.52 22.11
N SER A 68 25.34 26.89 20.94
CA SER A 68 24.62 27.34 19.76
C SER A 68 23.16 27.51 20.18
N GLU A 69 22.79 28.72 20.58
CA GLU A 69 21.40 29.07 20.86
C GLU A 69 20.56 28.65 19.66
N ALA A 70 19.57 27.77 19.90
CA ALA A 70 18.72 27.28 18.84
C ALA A 70 18.06 28.48 18.13
N PRO A 71 18.12 28.58 16.79
CA PRO A 71 17.55 29.69 16.04
C PRO A 71 16.09 29.89 16.43
N SER A 72 15.68 31.09 16.84
CA SER A 72 14.38 31.37 17.48
C SER A 72 13.11 30.96 16.71
N ASN A 73 13.20 30.56 15.44
CA ASN A 73 12.06 30.21 14.58
C ASN A 73 12.11 28.73 14.14
N TYR A 74 12.22 27.80 15.10
CA TYR A 74 12.19 26.36 14.82
C TYR A 74 10.95 25.69 15.41
N ALA A 75 10.47 24.66 14.73
CA ALA A 75 9.39 23.82 15.22
C ALA A 75 9.96 22.78 16.19
N THR A 76 9.27 22.56 17.30
CA THR A 76 9.63 21.57 18.33
C THR A 76 8.89 20.25 18.15
N ILE A 77 8.02 20.16 17.14
CA ILE A 77 7.24 18.97 16.83
C ILE A 77 8.15 17.79 16.45
N LYS A 78 7.95 16.65 17.10
CA LYS A 78 8.80 15.47 16.90
C LYS A 78 8.45 14.78 15.57
N PRO A 79 9.45 14.29 14.79
CA PRO A 79 9.21 13.56 13.54
C PRO A 79 8.24 12.37 13.69
N ASN A 80 8.31 11.63 14.80
CA ASN A 80 7.42 10.50 15.06
C ASN A 80 5.95 10.91 15.22
N ARG A 81 5.68 12.13 15.70
CA ARG A 81 4.31 12.67 15.80
C ARG A 81 3.77 13.03 14.42
N LEU A 82 4.59 13.68 13.58
CA LEU A 82 4.27 13.95 12.18
C LEU A 82 3.98 12.67 11.41
N PHE A 83 4.82 11.64 11.56
CA PHE A 83 4.63 10.34 10.93
C PHE A 83 3.36 9.63 11.43
N GLY A 84 3.09 9.67 12.75
CA GLY A 84 1.88 9.09 13.32
C GLY A 84 0.60 9.69 12.72
N ALA A 85 0.53 11.01 12.57
CA ALA A 85 -0.60 11.70 11.94
C ALA A 85 -0.74 11.35 10.44
N MET A 86 0.38 11.32 9.70
CA MET A 86 0.39 10.88 8.31
C MET A 86 -0.15 9.45 8.17
N ARG A 87 0.34 8.53 9.00
CA ARG A 87 -0.09 7.13 8.99
C ARG A 87 -1.58 7.01 9.29
N ALA A 88 -2.09 7.70 10.30
CA ALA A 88 -3.53 7.72 10.60
C ALA A 88 -4.34 8.22 9.40
N GLY A 89 -3.88 9.27 8.73
CA GLY A 89 -4.45 9.75 7.48
C GLY A 89 -4.46 8.68 6.38
N HIS A 90 -3.35 7.99 6.18
CA HIS A 90 -3.22 6.95 5.16
C HIS A 90 -4.05 5.70 5.46
N GLU A 91 -4.14 5.25 6.71
CA GLU A 91 -5.01 4.12 7.08
C GLU A 91 -6.49 4.47 6.82
N TYR A 92 -6.89 5.71 7.13
CA TYR A 92 -8.23 6.20 6.77
C TYR A 92 -8.44 6.20 5.25
N PHE A 93 -7.47 6.71 4.49
CA PHE A 93 -7.49 6.67 3.02
C PHE A 93 -7.72 5.26 2.50
N LYS A 94 -6.97 4.27 2.98
CA LYS A 94 -7.15 2.86 2.59
C LYS A 94 -8.57 2.37 2.90
N ALA A 95 -9.04 2.62 4.11
CA ALA A 95 -10.33 2.15 4.59
C ALA A 95 -11.52 2.69 3.77
N VAL A 96 -11.45 3.95 3.31
CA VAL A 96 -12.55 4.59 2.58
C VAL A 96 -12.31 4.68 1.07
N SER A 97 -11.21 4.13 0.57
CA SER A 97 -10.94 4.05 -0.86
C SER A 97 -11.92 3.11 -1.56
N SER A 98 -12.35 3.50 -2.76
CA SER A 98 -13.24 2.72 -3.61
C SER A 98 -12.88 2.88 -5.08
N PHE A 99 -13.21 1.88 -5.90
CA PHE A 99 -13.03 1.97 -7.34
C PHE A 99 -14.29 2.48 -8.04
N GLN A 100 -14.08 3.36 -9.01
CA GLN A 100 -15.08 3.92 -9.90
C GLN A 100 -14.63 3.78 -11.35
N ASN A 101 -15.57 3.80 -12.29
CA ASN A 101 -15.28 3.78 -13.73
C ASN A 101 -14.41 2.59 -14.18
N VAL A 102 -14.57 1.44 -13.52
CA VAL A 102 -13.92 0.19 -13.94
C VAL A 102 -14.85 -0.57 -14.87
N GLU A 103 -14.36 -0.86 -16.07
CA GLU A 103 -15.03 -1.66 -17.08
C GLU A 103 -14.52 -3.11 -17.05
N ILE A 104 -15.45 -4.06 -17.14
CA ILE A 104 -15.13 -5.49 -17.20
C ILE A 104 -15.53 -6.05 -18.55
N ASN A 105 -14.55 -6.62 -19.25
CA ASN A 105 -14.72 -7.25 -20.57
C ASN A 105 -14.09 -8.64 -20.56
N GLY A 106 -14.95 -9.67 -20.65
CA GLY A 106 -14.57 -11.04 -20.38
C GLY A 106 -13.96 -11.14 -18.99
N SER A 107 -12.79 -11.78 -18.90
CA SER A 107 -12.13 -11.95 -17.62
C SER A 107 -11.32 -10.76 -17.12
N LYS A 108 -11.21 -9.70 -17.93
CA LYS A 108 -10.32 -8.56 -17.67
C LYS A 108 -11.09 -7.36 -17.13
N ALA A 109 -10.49 -6.69 -16.14
CA ALA A 109 -10.94 -5.42 -15.60
C ALA A 109 -9.99 -4.30 -16.02
N TYR A 110 -10.55 -3.18 -16.46
CA TYR A 110 -9.84 -1.99 -16.93
C TYR A 110 -10.36 -0.78 -16.16
N GLY A 111 -9.45 0.11 -15.76
CA GLY A 111 -9.81 1.37 -15.12
C GLY A 111 -8.83 2.41 -15.58
N ASP A 112 -9.34 3.54 -16.07
CA ASP A 112 -8.51 4.66 -16.50
C ASP A 112 -7.85 5.36 -15.30
N ALA A 113 -6.89 6.24 -15.57
CA ALA A 113 -6.26 7.06 -14.54
C ALA A 113 -7.32 7.81 -13.71
N GLY A 114 -7.26 7.64 -12.39
CA GLY A 114 -8.23 8.22 -11.45
C GLY A 114 -9.43 7.32 -11.19
N CYS A 115 -9.37 6.04 -11.58
CA CYS A 115 -10.38 5.05 -11.20
C CYS A 115 -10.43 4.78 -9.69
N LEU A 116 -9.40 5.18 -8.93
CA LEU A 116 -9.39 5.12 -7.46
C LEU A 116 -9.97 6.43 -6.87
N SER A 117 -11.05 6.30 -6.12
CA SER A 117 -11.72 7.38 -5.42
C SER A 117 -11.48 7.29 -3.93
N ALA A 118 -10.96 8.37 -3.34
CA ALA A 118 -10.71 8.50 -1.91
C ALA A 118 -10.71 10.01 -1.55
N PRO A 119 -11.02 10.37 -0.29
CA PRO A 119 -10.97 11.75 0.16
C PRO A 119 -9.53 12.24 0.30
N ASN A 120 -9.35 13.55 0.16
CA ASN A 120 -8.11 14.20 0.52
C ASN A 120 -7.91 14.10 2.05
N ILE A 121 -6.72 13.66 2.47
CA ILE A 121 -6.40 13.40 3.87
C ILE A 121 -5.73 14.57 4.61
N GLU A 122 -5.49 15.70 3.96
CA GLU A 122 -4.90 16.91 4.57
C GLU A 122 -5.63 17.32 5.86
N PRO A 123 -6.98 17.43 5.88
CA PRO A 123 -7.68 17.86 7.08
C PRO A 123 -7.52 16.88 8.24
N LEU A 124 -7.38 15.58 7.93
CA LEU A 124 -7.20 14.54 8.93
C LEU A 124 -5.78 14.57 9.51
N ILE A 125 -4.74 14.62 8.66
CA ILE A 125 -3.35 14.74 9.14
C ILE A 125 -3.19 16.01 9.98
N PHE A 126 -3.75 17.14 9.53
CA PHE A 126 -3.70 18.39 10.28
C PHE A 126 -4.47 18.29 11.60
N GLY A 127 -5.68 17.73 11.60
CA GLY A 127 -6.48 17.53 12.82
C GLY A 127 -5.78 16.67 13.88
N GLU A 128 -5.12 15.59 13.47
CA GLU A 128 -4.34 14.69 14.35
C GLU A 128 -3.17 15.39 15.04
N LEU A 129 -2.68 16.49 14.47
CA LEU A 129 -1.57 17.27 15.03
C LEU A 129 -2.04 18.42 15.94
N SER A 130 -3.35 18.60 16.15
CA SER A 130 -3.92 19.73 16.90
C SER A 130 -3.29 19.96 18.28
N GLY A 131 -2.96 18.89 19.01
CA GLY A 131 -2.29 18.97 20.32
C GLY A 131 -0.87 19.53 20.29
N GLU A 132 -0.19 19.51 19.14
CA GLU A 132 1.19 19.98 18.97
C GLU A 132 1.25 21.45 18.50
N MET A 133 0.14 22.01 18.00
CA MET A 133 0.05 23.32 17.33
C MET A 133 -0.07 24.51 18.29
N VAL A 134 0.48 24.39 19.50
CA VAL A 134 0.44 25.44 20.52
C VAL A 134 1.24 26.66 20.08
N THR A 135 2.41 26.44 19.46
CA THR A 135 3.26 27.50 18.92
C THR A 135 2.94 27.79 17.46
N TYR A 136 3.31 28.98 17.00
CA TYR A 136 3.18 29.38 15.60
C TYR A 136 4.01 28.46 14.69
N GLU A 137 5.24 28.17 15.09
CA GLU A 137 6.19 27.33 14.35
C GLU A 137 5.67 25.91 14.19
N ASN A 138 5.10 25.31 15.24
CA ASN A 138 4.53 23.97 15.14
C ASN A 138 3.29 23.93 14.24
N ARG A 139 2.46 24.98 14.27
CA ARG A 139 1.29 25.07 13.40
C ARG A 139 1.68 25.16 11.93
N GLU A 140 2.66 25.99 11.58
CA GLU A 140 3.14 26.12 10.21
C GLU A 140 3.84 24.85 9.73
N MET A 141 4.61 24.18 10.61
CA MET A 141 5.21 22.86 10.30
C MET A 141 4.14 21.81 10.04
N ALA A 142 3.15 21.69 10.92
CA ALA A 142 2.06 20.74 10.75
C ALA A 142 1.27 21.02 9.46
N LYS A 143 0.98 22.29 9.16
CA LYS A 143 0.29 22.69 7.92
C LYS A 143 1.09 22.32 6.67
N ALA A 144 2.39 22.62 6.65
CA ALA A 144 3.27 22.30 5.52
C ALA A 144 3.34 20.79 5.26
N VAL A 145 3.54 20.00 6.33
CA VAL A 145 3.60 18.53 6.26
C VAL A 145 2.27 17.95 5.79
N SER A 146 1.14 18.33 6.40
CA SER A 146 -0.18 17.82 6.02
C SER A 146 -0.50 18.10 4.56
N LYS A 147 -0.24 19.32 4.10
CA LYS A 147 -0.53 19.75 2.74
C LYS A 147 0.30 18.99 1.70
N VAL A 148 1.62 18.92 1.88
CA VAL A 148 2.51 18.27 0.89
C VAL A 148 2.25 16.77 0.83
N THR A 149 2.13 16.11 1.98
CA THR A 149 1.91 14.67 2.01
C THR A 149 0.55 14.27 1.45
N ALA A 150 -0.51 15.00 1.78
CA ALA A 150 -1.82 14.77 1.18
C ALA A 150 -1.81 15.02 -0.33
N TYR A 151 -1.13 16.09 -0.78
CA TYR A 151 -0.97 16.38 -2.21
C TYR A 151 -0.28 15.21 -2.94
N TYR A 152 0.81 14.66 -2.39
CA TYR A 152 1.53 13.54 -3.01
C TYR A 152 0.66 12.29 -3.13
N LEU A 153 -0.08 11.95 -2.07
CA LEU A 153 -1.02 10.82 -2.10
C LEU A 153 -2.17 11.06 -3.09
N ASP A 154 -2.68 12.29 -3.18
CA ASP A 154 -3.70 12.64 -4.17
C ASP A 154 -3.19 12.54 -5.61
N GLN A 155 -1.94 12.94 -5.89
CA GLN A 155 -1.33 12.75 -7.21
C GLN A 155 -1.17 11.27 -7.55
N TRP A 156 -0.73 10.46 -6.59
CA TRP A 156 -0.67 9.01 -6.77
C TRP A 156 -2.06 8.42 -7.04
N ARG A 157 -3.07 8.79 -6.25
CA ARG A 157 -4.44 8.31 -6.43
C ARG A 157 -4.99 8.71 -7.80
N ALA A 158 -4.79 9.96 -8.21
CA ALA A 158 -5.26 10.49 -9.49
C ALA A 158 -4.59 9.81 -10.70
N GLY A 159 -3.33 9.38 -10.56
CA GLY A 159 -2.60 8.65 -11.59
C GLY A 159 -2.85 7.13 -11.61
N PHE A 160 -3.50 6.59 -10.57
CA PHE A 160 -3.72 5.15 -10.42
C PHE A 160 -4.66 4.62 -11.51
N HIS A 161 -4.27 3.51 -12.15
CA HIS A 161 -5.08 2.85 -13.16
C HIS A 161 -4.93 1.32 -13.14
N ILE A 162 -5.91 0.62 -13.72
CA ILE A 162 -5.96 -0.85 -13.79
C ILE A 162 -5.66 -1.29 -15.23
N PRO A 163 -4.51 -1.95 -15.51
CA PRO A 163 -4.01 -2.18 -16.87
C PRO A 163 -4.65 -3.38 -17.60
N GLY A 164 -5.88 -3.79 -17.27
CA GLY A 164 -6.51 -4.97 -17.89
C GLY A 164 -6.24 -6.27 -17.13
N LEU A 165 -6.44 -6.26 -15.81
CA LEU A 165 -6.11 -7.38 -14.93
C LEU A 165 -7.14 -8.52 -15.04
N ASN A 166 -6.65 -9.76 -15.01
CA ASN A 166 -7.47 -10.97 -15.14
C ASN A 166 -8.20 -11.32 -13.83
N TRP A 167 -9.10 -10.44 -13.37
CA TRP A 167 -9.79 -10.58 -12.08
C TRP A 167 -10.95 -11.57 -12.07
N TYR A 168 -11.58 -11.82 -13.22
CA TYR A 168 -12.82 -12.59 -13.28
C TYR A 168 -12.74 -13.71 -14.34
N PRO A 169 -11.90 -14.75 -14.19
CA PRO A 169 -11.77 -15.81 -15.20
C PRO A 169 -13.11 -16.40 -15.69
N LEU A 170 -14.08 -16.54 -14.79
CA LEU A 170 -15.43 -17.05 -15.11
C LEU A 170 -16.26 -16.12 -16.01
N PHE A 171 -15.90 -14.84 -16.13
CA PHE A 171 -16.59 -13.90 -17.01
C PHE A 171 -16.18 -14.05 -18.48
N ASN A 172 -15.14 -14.82 -18.79
CA ASN A 172 -14.78 -15.15 -20.17
C ASN A 172 -15.86 -16.04 -20.83
N TYR A 173 -16.56 -16.83 -20.02
CA TYR A 173 -17.68 -17.65 -20.47
C TYR A 173 -18.65 -17.93 -19.33
N PHE A 174 -19.83 -17.30 -19.37
CA PHE A 174 -20.89 -17.49 -18.40
C PHE A 174 -22.18 -17.98 -19.07
N PRO A 175 -22.82 -19.06 -18.57
CA PRO A 175 -24.01 -19.65 -19.17
C PRO A 175 -25.29 -18.96 -18.68
N GLY A 176 -25.42 -17.66 -18.94
CA GLY A 176 -26.59 -16.89 -18.52
C GLY A 176 -26.67 -15.51 -19.18
N PRO A 177 -27.78 -14.78 -19.00
CA PRO A 177 -27.94 -13.44 -19.56
C PRO A 177 -27.11 -12.38 -18.84
N VAL A 178 -26.80 -12.60 -17.56
CA VAL A 178 -26.04 -11.68 -16.70
C VAL A 178 -25.17 -12.52 -15.76
N ALA A 179 -23.89 -12.16 -15.64
CA ALA A 179 -22.98 -12.74 -14.68
C ALA A 179 -23.28 -12.13 -13.30
N PRO A 180 -23.46 -12.96 -12.26
CA PRO A 180 -23.75 -12.47 -10.92
C PRO A 180 -22.54 -11.73 -10.33
N PRO A 181 -22.74 -10.98 -9.23
CA PRO A 181 -21.65 -10.39 -8.47
C PRO A 181 -20.61 -11.43 -8.04
N MET A 182 -19.36 -11.30 -8.51
CA MET A 182 -18.23 -12.17 -8.14
C MET A 182 -17.05 -11.33 -7.66
N PRO A 183 -16.35 -11.72 -6.60
CA PRO A 183 -15.14 -11.02 -6.13
C PRO A 183 -13.98 -11.20 -7.12
N ASN A 184 -13.04 -10.25 -7.10
CA ASN A 184 -11.81 -10.33 -7.87
C ASN A 184 -10.86 -11.37 -7.28
N ILE A 185 -9.94 -11.86 -8.10
CA ILE A 185 -8.72 -12.51 -7.62
C ILE A 185 -7.86 -11.45 -6.91
N PRO A 186 -7.50 -11.65 -5.63
CA PRO A 186 -6.58 -10.77 -4.92
C PRO A 186 -5.32 -10.51 -5.74
N THR A 187 -4.98 -9.24 -5.91
CA THR A 187 -3.91 -8.84 -6.83
C THR A 187 -2.98 -7.85 -6.14
N PRO A 188 -1.64 -8.03 -6.20
CA PRO A 188 -0.71 -7.09 -5.60
C PRO A 188 -0.92 -5.66 -6.12
N LEU A 189 -0.85 -4.66 -5.23
CA LEU A 189 -0.97 -3.25 -5.59
C LEU A 189 0.12 -2.82 -6.59
N ALA A 190 1.32 -3.37 -6.44
CA ALA A 190 2.49 -3.07 -7.27
C ALA A 190 2.30 -3.29 -8.78
N ILE A 191 1.33 -4.10 -9.21
CA ILE A 191 1.06 -4.30 -10.65
C ILE A 191 0.08 -3.28 -11.24
N CYS A 192 -0.45 -2.38 -10.42
CA CYS A 192 -1.32 -1.28 -10.84
C CYS A 192 -0.54 0.04 -10.77
N PRO A 193 0.05 0.48 -11.89
CA PRO A 193 0.92 1.65 -11.88
C PRO A 193 0.14 2.95 -11.61
N SER A 194 0.87 3.93 -11.06
CA SER A 194 0.40 5.31 -10.96
C SER A 194 1.45 6.29 -11.48
N PHE A 195 1.02 7.25 -12.30
CA PHE A 195 1.89 8.34 -12.75
C PHE A 195 2.43 9.20 -11.59
N GLY A 196 1.73 9.23 -10.45
CA GLY A 196 2.15 10.00 -9.27
C GLY A 196 3.05 9.23 -8.29
N GLU A 197 3.40 7.97 -8.56
CA GLU A 197 4.17 7.12 -7.66
C GLU A 197 5.56 7.67 -7.32
N PHE A 198 6.20 8.37 -8.27
CA PHE A 198 7.49 8.99 -8.00
C PHE A 198 7.41 10.03 -6.89
N LEU A 199 6.28 10.71 -6.67
CA LEU A 199 6.15 11.70 -5.60
C LEU A 199 6.20 11.02 -4.23
N LEU A 200 5.51 9.89 -4.07
CA LEU A 200 5.51 9.13 -2.81
C LEU A 200 6.88 8.54 -2.46
N THR A 201 7.69 8.22 -3.47
CA THR A 201 8.94 7.45 -3.30
C THR A 201 10.21 8.32 -3.36
N LYS A 202 10.13 9.57 -3.82
CA LYS A 202 11.29 10.48 -3.93
C LYS A 202 11.41 11.40 -2.72
N LYS A 203 12.13 10.93 -1.70
CA LYS A 203 12.42 11.66 -0.46
C LYS A 203 12.84 13.11 -0.66
N GLN A 204 13.84 13.36 -1.52
CA GLN A 204 14.41 14.70 -1.66
C GLN A 204 13.38 15.72 -2.16
N MET A 205 12.46 15.29 -3.02
CA MET A 205 11.37 16.15 -3.49
C MET A 205 10.42 16.49 -2.34
N MET A 206 10.02 15.50 -1.54
CA MET A 206 9.16 15.73 -0.37
C MET A 206 9.78 16.71 0.63
N ILE A 207 11.07 16.55 0.93
CA ILE A 207 11.81 17.46 1.81
C ILE A 207 11.77 18.89 1.24
N GLN A 208 12.12 19.04 -0.03
CA GLN A 208 12.16 20.33 -0.70
C GLN A 208 10.78 21.01 -0.69
N ASP A 209 9.72 20.28 -1.00
CA ASP A 209 8.36 20.83 -1.07
C ASP A 209 7.82 21.20 0.32
N ILE A 210 8.10 20.42 1.35
CA ILE A 210 7.74 20.78 2.74
C ILE A 210 8.50 22.04 3.17
N MET A 211 9.81 22.12 2.92
CA MET A 211 10.62 23.29 3.26
C MET A 211 10.18 24.54 2.47
N ASN A 212 9.75 24.38 1.23
CA ASN A 212 9.20 25.46 0.41
C ASN A 212 7.81 25.92 0.90
N ALA A 213 7.03 25.02 1.47
CA ALA A 213 5.73 25.35 2.07
C ALA A 213 5.88 26.11 3.40
N LEU A 214 7.02 26.02 4.08
CA LEU A 214 7.32 26.77 5.30
C LEU A 214 7.60 28.26 5.01
N PRO A 215 7.27 29.16 5.97
CA PRO A 215 7.72 30.55 5.94
C PRO A 215 9.25 30.66 5.87
N SER A 216 9.78 31.63 5.11
CA SER A 216 11.23 31.75 4.88
C SER A 216 12.07 31.81 6.16
N LYS A 217 11.56 32.44 7.23
CA LYS A 217 12.22 32.51 8.55
C LYS A 217 12.39 31.16 9.25
N MET A 218 11.59 30.15 8.88
CA MET A 218 11.65 28.80 9.42
C MET A 218 12.48 27.85 8.55
N ARG A 219 13.04 28.31 7.43
CA ARG A 219 13.87 27.48 6.54
C ARG A 219 15.30 27.42 7.06
N ASN A 220 15.48 26.73 8.19
CA ASN A 220 16.76 26.54 8.87
C ASN A 220 17.12 25.05 8.95
N ASP A 221 18.37 24.75 9.34
CA ASP A 221 18.91 23.40 9.35
C ASP A 221 18.22 22.48 10.37
N ILE A 222 17.75 23.04 11.50
CA ILE A 222 17.00 22.27 12.50
C ILE A 222 15.68 21.77 11.91
N ASN A 223 14.89 22.66 11.31
CA ASN A 223 13.64 22.27 10.66
C ASN A 223 13.89 21.34 9.47
N SER A 224 14.95 21.56 8.69
CA SER A 224 15.37 20.67 7.60
C SER A 224 15.68 19.25 8.11
N THR A 225 16.36 19.13 9.25
CA THR A 225 16.68 17.83 9.88
C THR A 225 15.43 17.11 10.37
N THR A 226 14.49 17.85 10.99
CA THR A 226 13.19 17.33 11.42
C THR A 226 12.38 16.82 10.23
N VAL A 227 12.27 17.62 9.16
CA VAL A 227 11.57 17.25 7.92
C VAL A 227 12.23 16.05 7.25
N SER A 228 13.56 16.03 7.14
CA SER A 228 14.31 14.91 6.56
C SER A 228 14.05 13.60 7.31
N SER A 229 14.05 13.64 8.65
CA SER A 229 13.75 12.48 9.50
C SER A 229 12.32 11.97 9.28
N TYR A 230 11.34 12.87 9.19
CA TYR A 230 9.96 12.53 8.85
C TYR A 230 9.83 11.90 7.45
N CYS A 231 10.46 12.50 6.44
CA CYS A 231 10.41 12.04 5.06
C CYS A 231 11.09 10.68 4.87
N ASN A 232 12.19 10.39 5.59
CA ASN A 232 12.82 9.06 5.57
C ASN A 232 11.80 7.97 5.91
N VAL A 233 11.18 8.07 7.09
CA VAL A 233 10.24 7.05 7.57
C VAL A 233 8.97 7.00 6.72
N THR A 234 8.50 8.15 6.24
CA THR A 234 7.30 8.25 5.39
C THR A 234 7.50 7.56 4.03
N VAL A 235 8.63 7.80 3.38
CA VAL A 235 8.95 7.18 2.09
C VAL A 235 9.15 5.68 2.24
N ASP A 236 9.85 5.23 3.28
CA ASP A 236 10.03 3.80 3.55
C ASP A 236 8.68 3.11 3.80
N TYR A 237 7.78 3.75 4.55
CA TYR A 237 6.42 3.27 4.77
C TYR A 237 5.61 3.16 3.47
N TYR A 238 5.65 4.18 2.59
CA TYR A 238 4.96 4.11 1.30
C TYR A 238 5.56 3.05 0.37
N ASN A 239 6.89 2.93 0.31
CA ASN A 239 7.55 1.87 -0.45
C ASN A 239 7.13 0.49 0.04
N GLN A 240 7.07 0.27 1.36
CA GLN A 240 6.59 -0.99 1.92
C GLN A 240 5.14 -1.24 1.49
N TRP A 241 4.26 -0.28 1.74
CA TRP A 241 2.84 -0.39 1.38
C TRP A 241 2.63 -0.73 -0.10
N LEU A 242 3.21 0.04 -1.03
CA LEU A 242 3.06 -0.18 -2.47
C LEU A 242 3.45 -1.60 -2.92
N ASN A 243 4.43 -2.20 -2.24
CA ASN A 243 4.94 -3.54 -2.57
C ASN A 243 4.24 -4.68 -1.84
N THR A 244 3.59 -4.43 -0.69
CA THR A 244 2.98 -5.48 0.14
C THR A 244 1.46 -5.52 0.10
N ASP A 245 0.79 -4.42 -0.24
CA ASP A 245 -0.67 -4.33 -0.25
C ASP A 245 -1.31 -5.13 -1.39
N TYR A 246 -2.57 -5.54 -1.19
CA TYR A 246 -3.37 -6.21 -2.20
C TYR A 246 -4.67 -5.48 -2.48
N LEU A 247 -5.04 -5.49 -3.75
CA LEU A 247 -6.38 -5.12 -4.22
C LEU A 247 -7.32 -6.30 -4.01
N THR A 248 -8.30 -6.12 -3.13
CA THR A 248 -9.30 -7.14 -2.81
C THR A 248 -10.70 -6.53 -2.73
N ASN A 249 -11.72 -7.38 -2.54
CA ASN A 249 -13.11 -6.96 -2.36
C ASN A 249 -13.73 -6.20 -3.55
N MET A 250 -13.14 -6.30 -4.75
CA MET A 250 -13.69 -5.70 -5.97
C MET A 250 -14.67 -6.68 -6.59
N VAL A 251 -15.96 -6.41 -6.40
CA VAL A 251 -17.02 -7.32 -6.87
C VAL A 251 -17.52 -6.88 -8.24
N GLY A 252 -17.20 -7.66 -9.27
CA GLY A 252 -17.62 -7.43 -10.64
C GLY A 252 -18.96 -8.08 -10.96
N TYR A 253 -19.70 -7.52 -11.91
CA TYR A 253 -20.90 -8.12 -12.51
C TYR A 253 -21.11 -7.55 -13.93
N GLY A 254 -21.94 -8.18 -14.76
CA GLY A 254 -22.25 -7.60 -16.06
C GLY A 254 -23.09 -8.47 -16.99
N PRO A 255 -23.63 -7.88 -18.06
CA PRO A 255 -24.46 -8.59 -19.03
C PRO A 255 -23.61 -9.47 -19.96
N ILE A 256 -24.26 -10.49 -20.54
CA ILE A 256 -23.73 -11.34 -21.61
C ILE A 256 -24.58 -11.09 -22.86
N PRO A 257 -24.20 -10.15 -23.75
CA PRO A 257 -25.03 -9.76 -24.90
C PRO A 257 -25.33 -10.89 -25.89
N GLY A 258 -24.48 -11.92 -25.91
CA GLY A 258 -24.64 -13.09 -26.78
C GLY A 258 -25.73 -14.06 -26.33
N PHE A 259 -26.27 -13.92 -25.12
CA PHE A 259 -27.19 -14.89 -24.55
C PHE A 259 -28.61 -14.80 -25.15
N LYS A 260 -28.96 -15.79 -25.97
CA LYS A 260 -30.28 -15.92 -26.65
C LYS A 260 -30.83 -17.35 -26.55
N PRO A 261 -31.62 -17.69 -25.51
CA PRO A 261 -32.31 -18.98 -25.42
C PRO A 261 -33.24 -19.23 -26.62
N PRO A 262 -33.48 -20.49 -27.04
CA PRO A 262 -33.11 -21.73 -26.36
C PRO A 262 -31.73 -22.32 -26.75
N PHE A 263 -31.02 -21.76 -27.74
CA PHE A 263 -29.79 -22.36 -28.30
C PHE A 263 -28.49 -21.66 -27.90
N SER A 264 -28.51 -20.77 -26.92
CA SER A 264 -27.31 -20.07 -26.46
C SER A 264 -26.61 -20.82 -25.34
N TYR A 265 -25.36 -21.21 -25.58
CA TYR A 265 -24.54 -21.92 -24.59
C TYR A 265 -23.94 -21.01 -23.51
N GLY A 266 -23.91 -19.69 -23.74
CA GLY A 266 -23.30 -18.71 -22.86
C GLY A 266 -22.45 -17.71 -23.64
N GLY A 267 -21.74 -16.85 -22.94
CA GLY A 267 -20.83 -15.91 -23.57
C GLY A 267 -20.01 -15.11 -22.58
N GLN A 268 -19.15 -14.25 -23.09
CA GLN A 268 -18.35 -13.36 -22.27
C GLN A 268 -19.19 -12.19 -21.75
N VAL A 269 -18.84 -11.71 -20.56
CA VAL A 269 -19.33 -10.42 -20.06
C VAL A 269 -18.80 -9.30 -20.96
N ARG A 270 -19.64 -8.33 -21.30
CA ARG A 270 -19.22 -7.10 -22.00
C ARG A 270 -19.84 -5.87 -21.34
N GLY A 271 -19.03 -4.87 -21.07
CA GLY A 271 -19.49 -3.66 -20.36
C GLY A 271 -19.90 -3.94 -18.91
N GLY A 272 -19.28 -4.94 -18.27
CA GLY A 272 -19.46 -5.18 -16.85
C GLY A 272 -18.86 -4.06 -16.00
N ARG A 273 -19.23 -4.03 -14.72
CA ARG A 273 -18.87 -2.95 -13.79
C ARG A 273 -18.57 -3.51 -12.40
N LEU A 274 -17.88 -2.72 -11.59
CA LEU A 274 -17.74 -2.99 -10.16
C LEU A 274 -18.98 -2.52 -9.39
N LEU A 275 -19.33 -3.26 -8.34
CA LEU A 275 -20.19 -2.75 -7.28
C LEU A 275 -19.38 -1.80 -6.40
N PRO A 276 -19.91 -0.61 -6.07
CA PRO A 276 -19.24 0.30 -5.15
C PRO A 276 -19.01 -0.38 -3.79
N LYS A 277 -17.76 -0.49 -3.38
CA LYS A 277 -17.33 -0.97 -2.07
C LYS A 277 -16.13 -0.18 -1.58
N PHE A 278 -16.06 0.01 -0.27
CA PHE A 278 -14.93 0.62 0.42
C PHE A 278 -13.93 -0.46 0.88
N GLY A 279 -12.72 -0.05 1.26
CA GLY A 279 -11.69 -0.96 1.78
C GLY A 279 -11.12 -1.89 0.70
N VAL A 280 -10.91 -1.34 -0.50
CA VAL A 280 -10.35 -2.08 -1.64
C VAL A 280 -8.82 -2.23 -1.57
N LEU A 281 -8.18 -1.52 -0.64
CA LEU A 281 -6.75 -1.55 -0.35
C LEU A 281 -6.54 -2.25 1.00
N ASN A 282 -5.95 -3.44 1.01
CA ASN A 282 -5.71 -4.23 2.23
C ASN A 282 -4.25 -4.63 2.38
#